data_AF-A0A7K7UZU2-F1
#
_entry.id   AF-A0A7K7UZU2-F1
#
_cell.length_a   1.000
_cell.length_b   1.000
_cell.length_c   1.000
_cell.angle_alpha   90.00
_cell.angle_beta   90.00
_cell.angle_gamma   90.00
#
_symmetry.space_group_name_H-M   'P 1'
#
loop_
_entity.id
_entity.type
_entity.pdbx_description
1 polymer ?
#
loop_
_entity_poly.entity_id
_entity_poly.type
_entity_poly.pdbx_seq_one_letter_code
_entity_poly.pdbx_strand_id
1 'polypeptide(L)'
;QTVLLGIILLPLRATCILFILLLAWVFASIATFRHPRKGSVPLKGWRRRMIQRALSRLTRTVFFVMGFQVKVKGKIASPLEAPIFVAAPHSSFFDAIVSALTGMPSMVSRAENLSAPLFGTILSSLQPVSVSRQDPDSRKNTVTEITSRAMSGGQWPQVP
;
A
#
# COMPACT_ATOMS: atom_id res chain seq x y z
N GLN A 1 21.65 30.03 6.96
CA GLN A 1 21.31 28.97 7.93
C GLN A 1 20.45 27.85 7.33
N THR A 2 19.40 28.15 6.56
CA THR A 2 18.48 27.15 5.98
C THR A 2 19.15 26.15 5.04
N VAL A 3 20.13 26.58 4.24
CA VAL A 3 20.90 25.71 3.32
C VAL A 3 21.78 24.70 4.08
N LEU A 4 22.46 25.16 5.14
CA LEU A 4 23.32 24.32 5.98
C LEU A 4 22.53 23.24 6.71
N LEU A 5 21.35 23.62 7.24
CA LEU A 5 20.43 22.68 7.89
C LEU A 5 19.89 21.65 6.89
N GLY A 6 19.59 22.08 5.65
CA GLY A 6 19.15 21.19 4.58
C GLY A 6 20.19 20.14 4.19
N ILE A 7 21.47 20.53 4.09
CA ILE A 7 22.59 19.63 3.76
C ILE A 7 22.76 18.51 4.79
N ILE A 8 22.47 18.79 6.07
CA ILE A 8 22.58 17.81 7.15
C ILE A 8 21.28 17.00 7.31
N LEU A 9 20.13 17.69 7.22
CA LEU A 9 18.83 17.08 7.47
C LEU A 9 18.39 16.15 6.34
N LEU A 10 18.70 16.48 5.08
CA LEU A 10 18.35 15.65 3.94
C LEU A 10 18.98 14.25 3.97
N PRO A 11 20.31 14.08 4.12
CA PRO A 11 20.91 12.75 4.20
C PRO A 11 20.42 11.99 5.43
N LEU A 12 20.25 12.67 6.58
CA LEU A 12 19.69 12.04 7.78
C LEU A 12 18.29 11.47 7.51
N ARG A 13 17.38 12.26 6.92
CA ARG A 13 16.04 11.82 6.55
C ARG A 13 16.09 10.66 5.54
N ALA A 14 16.96 10.75 4.53
CA ALA A 14 17.11 9.70 3.52
C ALA A 14 17.56 8.37 4.16
N THR A 15 18.55 8.39 5.06
CA THR A 15 19.01 7.21 5.79
C THR A 15 17.91 6.63 6.67
N CYS A 16 17.16 7.47 7.40
CA CYS A 16 16.03 7.02 8.20
C CYS A 16 14.94 6.37 7.33
N ILE A 17 14.58 6.97 6.19
CA ILE A 17 13.58 6.43 5.27
C ILE A 17 14.04 5.09 4.72
N LEU A 18 15.30 4.97 4.29
CA LEU A 18 15.85 3.71 3.79
C LEU A 18 15.78 2.60 4.84
N PHE A 19 16.15 2.90 6.09
CA PHE A 19 16.04 1.95 7.20
C PHE A 19 14.59 1.51 7.43
N ILE A 20 13.64 2.44 7.43
CA ILE A 20 12.21 2.14 7.60
C ILE A 20 11.69 1.29 6.44
N LEU A 21 12.10 1.56 5.20
CA LEU A 21 11.72 0.77 4.03
C LEU A 21 12.27 -0.66 4.08
N LEU A 22 13.52 -0.84 4.54
CA LEU A 22 14.08 -2.18 4.77
C LEU A 22 13.29 -2.94 5.83
N LEU A 23 12.91 -2.28 6.93
CA LEU A 23 12.09 -2.89 7.97
C LEU A 23 10.70 -3.26 7.44
N ALA A 24 10.07 -2.38 6.65
CA ALA A 24 8.80 -2.66 5.97
C ALA A 24 8.91 -3.87 5.04
N TRP A 25 10.01 -3.98 4.30
CA TRP A 25 10.31 -5.12 3.45
C TRP A 25 10.44 -6.43 4.24
N VAL A 26 11.10 -6.42 5.41
CA VAL A 26 11.19 -7.61 6.28
C VAL A 26 9.78 -8.05 6.71
N PHE A 27 8.94 -7.14 7.22
CA PHE A 27 7.57 -7.48 7.61
C PHE A 27 6.73 -7.99 6.45
N ALA A 28 6.83 -7.35 5.28
CA ALA A 28 6.15 -7.81 4.07
C ALA A 28 6.60 -9.21 3.68
N SER A 29 7.91 -9.47 3.69
CA SER A 29 8.50 -10.76 3.35
C SER A 29 8.00 -11.87 4.30
N ILE A 30 7.96 -11.60 5.61
CA ILE A 30 7.41 -12.54 6.61
C ILE A 30 5.93 -12.82 6.33
N ALA A 31 5.12 -11.78 6.05
CA ALA A 31 3.69 -11.95 5.79
C ALA A 31 3.42 -12.78 4.54
N THR A 32 4.23 -12.57 3.49
CA THR A 32 4.09 -13.24 2.20
C THR A 32 4.86 -14.55 2.11
N PHE A 33 5.60 -14.94 3.16
CA PHE A 33 6.40 -16.14 3.13
C PHE A 33 5.52 -17.38 2.85
N ARG A 34 5.85 -18.10 1.77
CA ARG A 34 5.10 -19.26 1.26
C ARG A 34 3.63 -18.99 0.90
N HIS A 35 3.23 -17.73 0.74
CA HIS A 35 1.91 -17.37 0.24
C HIS A 35 1.94 -17.32 -1.30
N PRO A 36 0.91 -17.83 -2.01
CA PRO A 36 0.81 -17.66 -3.45
C PRO A 36 0.89 -16.18 -3.84
N ARG A 37 1.76 -15.87 -4.80
CA ARG A 37 1.97 -14.50 -5.33
C ARG A 37 0.81 -14.05 -6.24
N LYS A 38 0.08 -15.00 -6.84
CA LYS A 38 -1.20 -14.75 -7.51
C LYS A 38 -2.30 -14.66 -6.45
N GLY A 39 -2.75 -13.45 -6.16
CA GLY A 39 -3.69 -13.10 -5.08
C GLY A 39 -5.12 -13.55 -5.34
N SER A 40 -5.37 -14.85 -5.44
CA SER A 40 -6.73 -15.40 -5.51
C SER A 40 -7.44 -15.44 -4.15
N VAL A 41 -6.70 -15.40 -3.04
CA VAL A 41 -7.24 -15.46 -1.68
C VAL A 41 -6.66 -14.33 -0.82
N PRO A 42 -7.47 -13.59 -0.06
CA PRO A 42 -6.96 -12.52 0.78
C PRO A 42 -6.11 -13.08 1.92
N LEU A 43 -5.08 -12.34 2.33
CA LEU A 43 -4.33 -12.63 3.55
C LEU A 43 -5.28 -12.57 4.74
N LYS A 44 -5.27 -13.60 5.56
CA LYS A 44 -6.13 -13.74 6.75
C LYS A 44 -5.31 -13.84 8.04
N GLY A 45 -6.01 -13.67 9.15
CA GLY A 45 -5.47 -13.89 10.50
C GLY A 45 -4.31 -12.97 10.87
N TRP A 46 -3.24 -13.54 11.43
CA TRP A 46 -2.11 -12.78 11.96
C TRP A 46 -1.31 -12.06 10.87
N ARG A 47 -1.19 -12.64 9.67
CA ARG A 47 -0.44 -12.04 8.55
C ARG A 47 -1.05 -10.72 8.12
N ARG A 48 -2.38 -10.68 7.96
CA ARG A 48 -3.12 -9.47 7.64
C ARG A 48 -2.99 -8.43 8.75
N ARG A 49 -3.21 -8.82 10.01
CA ARG A 49 -3.08 -7.91 11.16
C ARG A 49 -1.67 -7.34 11.27
N MET A 50 -0.64 -8.14 10.99
CA MET A 50 0.74 -7.70 10.98
C MET A 50 0.99 -6.65 9.88
N ILE A 51 0.57 -6.90 8.64
CA ILE A 51 0.65 -5.91 7.54
C ILE A 51 -0.08 -4.62 7.92
N GLN A 52 -1.33 -4.73 8.38
CA GLN A 52 -2.14 -3.57 8.71
C GLN A 52 -1.53 -2.74 9.83
N ARG A 53 -0.93 -3.35 10.85
CA ARG A 53 -0.32 -2.62 11.96
C ARG A 53 1.08 -2.12 11.62
N ALA A 54 1.95 -3.01 11.13
CA ALA A 54 3.35 -2.71 10.86
C ALA A 54 3.48 -1.76 9.67
N LEU A 55 2.96 -2.11 8.51
CA LEU A 55 3.11 -1.24 7.33
C LEU A 55 2.40 0.10 7.52
N SER A 56 1.19 0.14 8.10
CA SER A 56 0.53 1.45 8.36
C SER A 56 1.35 2.35 9.27
N ARG A 57 1.95 1.80 10.33
CA ARG A 57 2.83 2.59 11.21
C ARG A 57 4.08 3.03 10.48
N LEU A 58 4.77 2.11 9.80
CA LEU A 58 6.02 2.42 9.08
C LEU A 58 5.81 3.45 7.98
N THR A 59 4.74 3.33 7.17
CA THR A 59 4.39 4.33 6.16
C THR A 59 4.08 5.67 6.81
N ARG A 60 3.29 5.73 7.89
CA ARG A 60 3.08 7.00 8.62
C ARG A 60 4.39 7.62 9.11
N THR A 61 5.31 6.79 9.62
CA THR A 61 6.65 7.24 10.04
C THR A 61 7.46 7.78 8.86
N VAL A 62 7.45 7.12 7.69
CA VAL A 62 8.13 7.64 6.48
C VAL A 62 7.62 9.03 6.14
N PHE A 63 6.31 9.21 6.10
CA PHE A 63 5.70 10.51 5.80
C PHE A 63 6.02 11.56 6.86
N PHE A 64 6.02 11.20 8.13
CA PHE A 64 6.45 12.08 9.21
C PHE A 64 7.92 12.52 9.05
N VAL A 65 8.83 11.58 8.75
CA VAL A 65 10.26 11.87 8.50
C VAL A 65 10.44 12.76 7.27
N MET A 66 9.61 12.59 6.24
CA MET A 66 9.57 13.50 5.09
C MET A 66 9.07 14.92 5.45
N GLY A 67 8.41 15.08 6.59
CA GLY A 67 7.88 16.35 7.10
C GLY A 67 6.38 16.53 6.94
N PHE A 68 5.64 15.48 6.58
CA PHE A 68 4.19 15.54 6.46
C PHE A 68 3.50 15.39 7.82
N GLN A 69 2.56 16.27 8.08
CA GLN A 69 1.56 16.12 9.14
C GLN A 69 0.19 16.00 8.48
N VAL A 70 -0.42 14.82 8.60
CA VAL A 70 -1.70 14.54 7.94
C VAL A 70 -2.83 14.59 8.95
N LYS A 71 -3.84 15.40 8.63
CA LYS A 71 -5.10 15.47 9.37
C LYS A 71 -6.20 14.81 8.54
N VAL A 72 -6.83 13.79 9.10
CA VAL A 72 -8.00 13.15 8.50
C VAL A 72 -9.26 13.90 8.96
N LYS A 73 -10.13 14.25 8.01
CA LYS A 73 -11.48 14.77 8.29
C LYS A 73 -12.51 13.71 7.90
N GLY A 74 -13.49 13.49 8.77
CA GLY A 74 -14.50 12.45 8.60
C GLY A 74 -14.05 11.07 9.08
N LYS A 75 -14.85 10.05 8.78
CA LYS A 75 -14.63 8.65 9.16
C LYS A 75 -14.66 7.79 7.91
N ILE A 76 -13.73 6.84 7.83
CA ILE A 76 -13.71 5.86 6.73
C ILE A 76 -14.85 4.86 6.97
N ALA A 77 -15.68 4.65 5.94
CA ALA A 77 -16.73 3.65 5.94
C ALA A 77 -16.14 2.23 6.04
N SER A 78 -16.90 1.30 6.61
CA SER A 78 -16.44 -0.09 6.72
C SER A 78 -16.43 -0.78 5.34
N PRO A 79 -15.63 -1.84 5.13
CA PRO A 79 -15.68 -2.61 3.88
C PRO A 79 -17.07 -3.22 3.58
N LEU A 80 -17.92 -3.41 4.59
CA LEU A 80 -19.29 -3.91 4.46
C LEU A 80 -20.25 -2.83 3.94
N GLU A 81 -20.02 -1.58 4.33
CA GLU A 81 -20.81 -0.42 3.94
C GLU A 81 -20.36 0.15 2.59
N ALA A 82 -19.04 0.28 2.42
CA ALA A 82 -18.39 0.75 1.21
C ALA A 82 -17.20 -0.15 0.88
N PRO A 83 -17.37 -1.16 0.01
CA PRO A 83 -16.29 -2.06 -0.38
C PRO A 83 -15.24 -1.40 -1.28
N ILE A 84 -15.59 -0.27 -1.91
CA ILE A 84 -14.71 0.50 -2.79
C ILE A 84 -14.22 1.75 -2.05
N PHE A 85 -12.91 2.01 -2.06
CA PHE A 85 -12.31 3.18 -1.44
C PHE A 85 -11.58 4.05 -2.46
N VAL A 86 -12.08 5.25 -2.77
CA VAL A 86 -11.44 6.08 -3.80
C VAL A 86 -10.41 7.04 -3.19
N ALA A 87 -9.17 7.00 -3.70
CA ALA A 87 -8.12 7.99 -3.39
C ALA A 87 -8.00 8.99 -4.56
N ALA A 88 -8.65 10.15 -4.45
CA ALA A 88 -8.67 11.17 -5.51
C ALA A 88 -8.69 12.60 -4.94
N PRO A 89 -8.24 13.60 -5.72
CA PRO A 89 -7.55 13.47 -7.01
C PRO A 89 -6.11 12.95 -6.84
N HIS A 90 -5.61 12.20 -7.84
CA HIS A 90 -4.20 11.79 -7.84
C HIS A 90 -3.31 12.94 -8.28
N SER A 91 -2.61 13.53 -7.32
CA SER A 91 -1.80 14.73 -7.53
C SER A 91 -0.31 14.44 -7.40
N SER A 92 0.08 13.40 -6.66
CA SER A 92 1.49 13.08 -6.43
C SER A 92 1.72 11.66 -5.91
N PHE A 93 2.98 11.22 -5.85
CA PHE A 93 3.35 9.98 -5.16
C PHE A 93 3.03 10.01 -3.65
N PHE A 94 2.87 11.19 -3.05
CA PHE A 94 2.54 11.32 -1.63
C PHE A 94 1.11 10.87 -1.30
N ASP A 95 0.25 10.71 -2.31
CA ASP A 95 -1.10 10.17 -2.12
C ASP A 95 -1.07 8.74 -1.56
N ALA A 96 0.08 8.05 -1.67
CA ALA A 96 0.31 6.76 -1.05
C ALA A 96 0.09 6.75 0.48
N ILE A 97 0.14 7.89 1.17
CA ILE A 97 -0.17 7.96 2.61
C ILE A 97 -1.57 7.45 2.92
N VAL A 98 -2.51 7.61 1.96
CA VAL A 98 -3.89 7.18 2.13
C VAL A 98 -3.96 5.69 2.45
N SER A 99 -3.08 4.86 1.88
CA SER A 99 -2.97 3.43 2.21
C SER A 99 -2.74 3.17 3.70
N ALA A 100 -1.95 4.01 4.37
CA ALA A 100 -1.67 3.90 5.80
C ALA A 100 -2.78 4.46 6.68
N LEU A 101 -3.63 5.32 6.13
CA LEU A 101 -4.81 5.86 6.81
C LEU A 101 -5.98 4.88 6.73
N THR A 102 -6.07 4.10 5.66
CA THR A 102 -7.15 3.14 5.38
C THR A 102 -6.81 1.69 5.73
N GLY A 103 -5.71 1.46 6.46
CA GLY A 103 -5.38 0.13 6.96
C GLY A 103 -4.91 -0.83 5.86
N MET A 104 -4.10 -0.32 4.93
CA MET A 104 -3.40 -1.06 3.89
C MET A 104 -4.38 -1.83 2.97
N PRO A 105 -5.23 -1.11 2.22
CA PRO A 105 -6.18 -1.70 1.29
C PRO A 105 -5.47 -2.40 0.13
N SER A 106 -6.23 -3.19 -0.62
CA SER A 106 -5.71 -3.87 -1.80
C SER A 106 -5.75 -2.92 -2.99
N MET A 107 -4.62 -2.31 -3.34
CA MET A 107 -4.57 -1.23 -4.35
C MET A 107 -4.54 -1.74 -5.79
N VAL A 108 -4.89 -0.89 -6.76
CA VAL A 108 -4.59 -1.15 -8.17
C VAL A 108 -3.15 -0.71 -8.44
N SER A 109 -2.34 -1.56 -9.05
CA SER A 109 -0.96 -1.22 -9.42
C SER A 109 -0.55 -1.85 -10.72
N ARG A 110 0.37 -1.19 -11.42
CA ARG A 110 1.08 -1.75 -12.56
C ARG A 110 1.81 -3.03 -12.20
N ALA A 111 1.75 -4.02 -13.09
CA ALA A 111 2.44 -5.30 -12.94
C ALA A 111 3.95 -5.11 -12.76
N GLU A 112 4.52 -4.12 -13.46
CA GLU A 112 5.94 -3.78 -13.40
C GLU A 112 6.37 -3.27 -12.01
N ASN A 113 5.47 -2.69 -11.22
CA ASN A 113 5.81 -2.26 -9.86
C ASN A 113 6.04 -3.47 -8.93
N LEU A 114 5.50 -4.65 -9.27
CA LEU A 114 5.64 -5.87 -8.46
C LEU A 114 7.01 -6.54 -8.62
N SER A 115 7.75 -6.21 -9.68
CA SER A 115 9.11 -6.66 -9.92
C SER A 115 10.17 -5.71 -9.37
N ALA A 116 9.78 -4.53 -8.87
CA ALA A 116 10.72 -3.59 -8.26
C ALA A 116 11.44 -4.21 -7.04
N PRO A 117 12.77 -4.11 -6.93
CA PRO A 117 13.51 -4.60 -5.78
C PRO A 117 13.02 -3.96 -4.49
N LEU A 118 12.87 -4.75 -3.41
CA LEU A 118 12.32 -4.38 -2.10
C LEU A 118 10.85 -3.92 -2.14
N PHE A 119 10.54 -2.87 -2.90
CA PHE A 119 9.21 -2.28 -3.00
C PHE A 119 8.17 -3.25 -3.57
N GLY A 120 8.57 -4.11 -4.52
CA GLY A 120 7.68 -5.11 -5.13
C GLY A 120 7.16 -6.13 -4.12
N THR A 121 7.96 -6.52 -3.10
CA THR A 121 7.50 -7.41 -2.03
C THR A 121 6.53 -6.72 -1.09
N ILE A 122 6.82 -5.47 -0.72
CA ILE A 122 5.91 -4.63 0.10
C ILE A 122 4.57 -4.51 -0.61
N LEU A 123 4.60 -4.12 -1.88
CA LEU A 123 3.41 -3.95 -2.69
C LEU A 123 2.67 -5.29 -2.88
N SER A 124 3.37 -6.38 -3.18
CA SER A 124 2.77 -7.72 -3.31
C SER A 124 2.07 -8.17 -2.01
N SER A 125 2.57 -7.76 -0.84
CA SER A 125 1.93 -8.07 0.45
C SER A 125 0.55 -7.42 0.62
N LEU A 126 0.28 -6.34 -0.11
CA LEU A 126 -1.03 -5.70 -0.16
C LEU A 126 -1.99 -6.39 -1.14
N GLN A 127 -1.51 -7.40 -1.87
CA GLN A 127 -2.26 -8.18 -2.86
C GLN A 127 -2.98 -7.30 -3.89
N PRO A 128 -2.26 -6.44 -4.62
CA PRO A 128 -2.87 -5.46 -5.49
C PRO A 128 -3.57 -6.11 -6.68
N VAL A 129 -4.55 -5.42 -7.24
CA VAL A 129 -5.07 -5.74 -8.57
C VAL A 129 -4.04 -5.26 -9.59
N SER A 130 -3.46 -6.22 -10.32
CA SER A 130 -2.36 -5.93 -11.24
C SER A 130 -2.88 -5.52 -12.61
N VAL A 131 -2.50 -4.33 -13.09
CA VAL A 131 -2.77 -3.86 -14.45
C VAL A 131 -1.52 -3.99 -15.32
N SER A 132 -1.66 -4.50 -16.54
CA SER A 132 -0.58 -4.62 -17.53
C SER A 132 -0.98 -3.91 -18.80
N ARG A 133 -0.07 -3.15 -19.38
CA ARG A 133 -0.30 -2.51 -20.70
C ARG A 133 -0.07 -3.47 -21.87
N GLN A 134 0.60 -4.58 -21.61
CA GLN A 134 0.97 -5.58 -22.62
C GLN A 134 -0.16 -6.60 -22.85
N ASP A 135 -1.08 -6.71 -21.89
CA ASP A 135 -2.25 -7.58 -21.98
C ASP A 135 -3.47 -6.77 -22.47
N PRO A 136 -4.00 -7.04 -23.68
CA PRO A 136 -5.16 -6.33 -24.21
C PRO A 136 -6.42 -6.52 -23.35
N ASP A 137 -6.52 -7.64 -22.62
CA ASP A 137 -7.65 -7.93 -21.73
C ASP A 137 -7.45 -7.36 -20.31
N SER A 138 -6.32 -6.71 -20.02
CA SER A 138 -5.98 -6.29 -18.65
C SER A 138 -7.04 -5.38 -18.03
N ARG A 139 -7.66 -4.50 -18.82
CA ARG A 139 -8.75 -3.63 -18.34
C ARG A 139 -9.96 -4.44 -17.91
N LYS A 140 -10.39 -5.39 -18.75
CA LYS A 140 -11.51 -6.28 -18.46
C LYS A 140 -11.23 -7.14 -17.23
N ASN A 141 -10.03 -7.71 -17.15
CA ASN A 141 -9.58 -8.53 -16.02
C ASN A 141 -9.57 -7.71 -14.71
N THR A 142 -9.11 -6.46 -14.78
CA THR A 142 -9.08 -5.55 -13.63
C THR A 142 -10.48 -5.23 -13.12
N VAL A 143 -11.42 -4.89 -14.02
CA VAL A 143 -12.81 -4.63 -13.64
C VAL A 143 -13.44 -5.87 -13.02
N THR A 144 -13.23 -7.05 -13.62
CA THR A 144 -13.75 -8.31 -13.07
C THR A 144 -13.18 -8.60 -11.67
N GLU A 145 -11.87 -8.39 -11.47
CA GLU A 145 -11.23 -8.63 -10.17
C GLU A 145 -11.72 -7.64 -9.09
N ILE A 146 -11.81 -6.35 -9.41
CA ILE A 146 -12.35 -5.34 -8.49
C ILE A 146 -13.81 -5.68 -8.14
N THR A 147 -14.62 -6.03 -9.13
CA THR A 147 -16.03 -6.40 -8.92
C THR A 147 -16.14 -7.64 -8.04
N SER A 148 -15.37 -8.69 -8.32
CA SER A 148 -15.32 -9.92 -7.51
C SER A 148 -14.95 -9.64 -6.05
N ARG A 149 -13.93 -8.81 -5.81
CA ARG A 149 -13.49 -8.45 -4.46
C ARG A 149 -14.51 -7.58 -3.73
N ALA A 150 -15.12 -6.61 -4.43
CA ALA A 150 -16.14 -5.75 -3.85
C ALA A 150 -17.40 -6.53 -3.43
N MET A 151 -17.78 -7.54 -4.22
CA MET A 151 -18.93 -8.40 -3.95
C MET A 151 -18.62 -9.55 -2.97
N SER A 152 -17.42 -9.63 -2.41
CA SER A 152 -16.99 -10.73 -1.54
C SER A 152 -17.55 -10.70 -0.10
N GLY A 153 -18.48 -9.79 0.21
CA GLY A 153 -19.08 -9.67 1.54
C GLY A 153 -18.07 -9.30 2.64
N GLY A 154 -17.05 -8.51 2.30
CA GLY A 154 -16.01 -8.08 3.25
C GLY A 154 -14.89 -9.10 3.52
N GLN A 155 -14.81 -10.20 2.75
CA GLN A 155 -13.67 -11.12 2.81
C GLN A 155 -12.39 -10.45 2.33
N TRP A 156 -12.49 -9.61 1.30
CA TRP A 156 -11.41 -8.75 0.85
C TRP A 156 -11.42 -7.42 1.61
N PRO A 157 -10.24 -6.83 1.90
CA PRO A 157 -10.18 -5.43 2.28
C PRO A 157 -10.71 -4.54 1.17
N GLN A 158 -11.03 -3.28 1.52
CA GLN A 158 -11.43 -2.27 0.54
C GLN A 158 -10.45 -2.24 -0.64
N VAL A 159 -11.03 -2.12 -1.84
CA VAL A 159 -10.31 -2.03 -3.11
C VAL A 159 -10.53 -0.61 -3.66
N PRO A 160 -9.48 0.14 -4.00
CA PRO A 160 -9.59 1.45 -4.62
C PRO A 160 -9.77 1.41 -6.13
#